data_AF-A0A920ADQ7-F1
#
_entry.id   AF-A0A920ADQ7-F1
#
_cell.length_a   1.000
_cell.length_b   1.000
_cell.length_c   1.000
_cell.angle_alpha   90.00
_cell.angle_beta   90.00
_cell.angle_gamma   90.00
#
_symmetry.space_group_name_H-M   'P 1'
#
loop_
_entity.id
_entity.type
_entity.pdbx_description
1 polymer ?
#
loop_
_entity_poly.entity_id
_entity_poly.type
_entity_poly.pdbx_seq_one_letter_code
_entity_poly.pdbx_strand_id
1 'polypeptide(L)'
;MPLLIKTLLNEGLLHRDVNTILGYGLEKFTKESYLKNGILTWRDCPNESADQSVLCSIDNAFDKSGGFKKILKGNLGVSVIKTSAVKLKHWHVEAPALVFEDQNEIIEAFNKQKLFKDFIAVLRYQGPKAKGMPELHKLTPILSILQNNGHKVALVTDGRMSGASGKVPAAIHLSPEALDGGILSKLKDGDPLILNALTGELNCLNEKEVLNRAEAEPPFINQKGLGRELFSNLRNLASSSDNGASILF
;
A
#
# COMPACT_ATOMS: atom_id res chain seq x y z
N MET A 1 -21.10 -0.84 -11.43
CA MET A 1 -20.92 -2.05 -10.60
C MET A 1 -21.64 -3.28 -11.15
N PRO A 2 -22.94 -3.25 -11.50
CA PRO A 2 -23.67 -4.47 -11.92
C PRO A 2 -23.02 -5.23 -13.08
N LEU A 3 -22.57 -4.52 -14.11
CA LEU A 3 -21.85 -5.12 -15.25
C LEU A 3 -20.53 -5.79 -14.81
N LEU A 4 -19.73 -5.14 -13.95
CA LEU A 4 -18.49 -5.74 -13.44
C LEU A 4 -18.77 -7.04 -12.67
N ILE A 5 -19.76 -7.03 -11.78
CA ILE A 5 -20.17 -8.21 -11.01
C ILE A 5 -20.65 -9.31 -11.95
N LYS A 6 -21.47 -8.97 -12.95
CA LYS A 6 -21.94 -9.92 -13.98
C LYS A 6 -20.79 -10.56 -14.73
N THR A 7 -19.83 -9.76 -15.20
CA THR A 7 -18.62 -10.26 -15.89
C THR A 7 -17.84 -11.21 -14.98
N LEU A 8 -17.52 -10.79 -13.75
CA LEU A 8 -16.74 -11.63 -12.83
C LEU A 8 -17.47 -12.93 -12.44
N LEU A 9 -18.81 -12.91 -12.29
CA LEU A 9 -19.61 -14.12 -12.05
C LEU A 9 -19.61 -15.07 -13.25
N ASN A 10 -19.66 -14.54 -14.47
CA ASN A 10 -19.62 -15.35 -15.69
C ASN A 10 -18.26 -16.03 -15.88
N GLU A 11 -17.18 -15.33 -15.51
CA GLU A 11 -15.81 -15.85 -15.54
C GLU A 11 -15.46 -16.73 -14.32
N GLY A 12 -16.40 -16.96 -13.40
CA GLY A 12 -16.15 -17.76 -12.19
C GLY A 12 -15.18 -17.13 -11.18
N LEU A 13 -14.96 -15.81 -11.28
CA LEU A 13 -14.08 -15.03 -10.39
C LEU A 13 -14.80 -14.50 -9.13
N LEU A 14 -16.12 -14.70 -9.05
CA LEU A 14 -16.92 -14.42 -7.86
C LEU A 14 -17.78 -15.64 -7.51
N HIS A 15 -17.91 -15.90 -6.21
CA HIS A 15 -18.84 -16.90 -5.68
C HIS A 15 -20.28 -16.44 -5.88
N ARG A 16 -21.09 -17.28 -6.53
CA ARG A 16 -22.51 -17.04 -6.77
C ARG A 16 -23.36 -17.36 -5.54
N ASP A 17 -22.96 -18.41 -4.83
CA ASP A 17 -23.63 -19.13 -3.76
C ASP A 17 -23.50 -18.48 -2.38
N VAL A 18 -23.77 -17.17 -2.29
CA VAL A 18 -23.64 -16.38 -1.06
C VAL A 18 -24.97 -15.81 -0.58
N ASN A 19 -25.13 -15.68 0.74
CA ASN A 19 -26.21 -14.88 1.32
C ASN A 19 -25.86 -13.40 1.26
N THR A 20 -26.80 -12.58 0.79
CA THR A 20 -26.66 -11.13 0.73
C THR A 20 -27.82 -10.45 1.45
N ILE A 21 -27.75 -9.12 1.60
CA ILE A 21 -28.88 -8.32 2.10
C ILE A 21 -30.14 -8.41 1.21
N LEU A 22 -29.99 -8.85 -0.05
CA LEU A 22 -31.10 -9.08 -0.99
C LEU A 22 -31.53 -10.57 -1.01
N GLY A 23 -31.08 -11.35 -0.03
CA GLY A 23 -31.28 -12.80 0.06
C GLY A 23 -30.16 -13.61 -0.61
N TYR A 24 -30.37 -14.92 -0.73
CA TYR A 24 -29.40 -15.84 -1.35
C TYR A 24 -29.17 -15.53 -2.84
N GLY A 25 -27.93 -15.69 -3.29
CA GLY A 25 -27.46 -15.49 -4.67
C GLY A 25 -26.87 -14.10 -4.93
N LEU A 26 -25.63 -14.03 -5.43
CA LEU A 26 -24.99 -12.75 -5.81
C LEU A 26 -25.54 -12.18 -7.13
N GLU A 27 -26.27 -12.95 -7.92
CA GLU A 27 -26.84 -12.54 -9.21
C GLU A 27 -27.75 -11.31 -9.10
N LYS A 28 -28.37 -11.09 -7.94
CA LYS A 28 -29.22 -9.92 -7.69
C LYS A 28 -28.43 -8.60 -7.81
N PHE A 29 -27.12 -8.62 -7.58
CA PHE A 29 -26.23 -7.45 -7.74
C PHE A 29 -25.82 -7.20 -9.21
N THR A 30 -26.24 -8.06 -10.15
CA THR A 30 -26.11 -7.82 -11.59
C THR A 30 -27.26 -6.97 -12.15
N LYS A 31 -28.22 -6.59 -11.30
CA LYS A 31 -29.33 -5.69 -11.66
C LYS A 31 -29.06 -4.27 -11.20
N GLU A 32 -29.65 -3.30 -11.89
CA GLU A 32 -29.63 -1.90 -11.49
C GLU A 32 -31.01 -1.46 -11.00
N SER A 33 -31.03 -0.66 -9.94
CA SER A 33 -32.24 0.00 -9.47
C SER A 33 -32.63 1.11 -10.44
N TYR A 34 -33.92 1.20 -10.73
CA TYR A 34 -34.48 2.20 -11.63
C TYR A 34 -35.85 2.64 -11.13
N LEU A 35 -36.18 3.92 -11.32
CA LEU A 35 -37.48 4.46 -10.94
C LEU A 35 -38.40 4.49 -12.16
N LYS A 36 -39.43 3.64 -12.17
CA LYS A 36 -40.41 3.56 -13.26
C LYS A 36 -41.76 4.08 -12.75
N ASN A 37 -42.22 5.22 -13.28
CA ASN A 37 -43.50 5.85 -12.89
C ASN A 37 -43.64 6.06 -11.38
N GLY A 38 -42.57 6.48 -10.71
CA GLY A 38 -42.54 6.69 -9.26
C GLY A 38 -42.39 5.41 -8.42
N ILE A 39 -42.29 4.24 -9.05
CA ILE A 39 -42.12 2.95 -8.38
C ILE A 39 -40.68 2.48 -8.55
N LEU A 40 -40.01 2.17 -7.43
CA LEU A 40 -38.69 1.56 -7.44
C LEU A 40 -38.79 0.14 -8.03
N THR A 41 -38.03 -0.11 -9.07
CA THR A 41 -37.94 -1.41 -9.74
C THR A 41 -36.48 -1.78 -10.02
N TRP A 42 -36.24 -3.02 -10.42
CA TRP A 42 -34.93 -3.52 -10.81
C TRP A 42 -34.99 -4.02 -12.23
N ARG A 43 -34.00 -3.64 -13.02
CA ARG A 43 -33.82 -4.14 -14.39
C ARG A 43 -32.42 -4.72 -14.55
N ASP A 44 -32.24 -5.55 -15.57
CA ASP A 44 -30.92 -6.11 -15.87
C ASP A 44 -29.96 -4.99 -16.29
N CYS A 45 -28.70 -5.13 -15.89
CA CYS A 45 -27.68 -4.19 -16.33
C CYS A 45 -27.39 -4.32 -17.84
N PRO A 46 -26.76 -3.31 -18.46
CA PRO A 46 -26.24 -3.43 -19.81
C PRO A 46 -25.35 -4.66 -19.99
N ASN A 47 -25.28 -5.21 -21.20
CA ASN A 47 -24.38 -6.33 -21.52
C ASN A 47 -22.95 -5.88 -21.82
N GLU A 48 -22.77 -4.61 -22.18
CA GLU A 48 -21.49 -4.05 -22.59
C GLU A 48 -21.22 -2.73 -21.86
N SER A 49 -19.95 -2.36 -21.79
CA SER A 49 -19.55 -1.09 -21.19
C SER A 49 -19.90 0.08 -22.10
N ALA A 50 -20.40 1.17 -21.51
CA ALA A 50 -20.62 2.43 -22.22
C ALA A 50 -19.29 3.11 -22.61
N ASP A 51 -18.20 2.81 -21.91
CA ASP A 51 -16.87 3.33 -22.20
C ASP A 51 -15.81 2.27 -21.85
N GLN A 52 -15.20 1.67 -22.87
CA GLN A 52 -14.18 0.64 -22.70
C GLN A 52 -12.84 1.17 -22.17
N SER A 53 -12.62 2.49 -22.19
CA SER A 53 -11.45 3.12 -21.57
C SER A 53 -11.59 3.27 -20.04
N VAL A 54 -12.81 3.09 -19.51
CA VAL A 54 -13.13 3.14 -18.08
C VAL A 54 -13.44 1.74 -17.52
N LEU A 55 -14.26 0.96 -18.23
CA LEU A 55 -14.59 -0.42 -17.88
C LEU A 55 -14.42 -1.30 -19.12
N CYS A 56 -13.31 -2.02 -19.16
CA CYS A 56 -12.97 -2.95 -20.23
C CYS A 56 -13.70 -4.31 -20.09
N SER A 57 -13.70 -5.10 -21.16
CA SER A 57 -14.10 -6.52 -21.10
C SER A 57 -12.99 -7.38 -20.48
N ILE A 58 -13.27 -8.66 -20.24
CA ILE A 58 -12.27 -9.62 -19.76
C ILE A 58 -11.16 -9.85 -20.81
N ASP A 59 -11.52 -9.94 -22.09
CA ASP A 59 -10.58 -10.17 -23.20
C ASP A 59 -9.62 -8.99 -23.42
N ASN A 60 -10.12 -7.77 -23.18
CA ASN A 60 -9.37 -6.52 -23.35
C ASN A 60 -9.05 -5.86 -22.00
N ALA A 61 -8.77 -6.67 -20.97
CA ALA A 61 -8.45 -6.17 -19.63
C ALA A 61 -7.26 -5.19 -19.66
N PHE A 62 -7.33 -4.09 -18.89
CA PHE A 62 -6.22 -3.11 -18.80
C PHE A 62 -4.90 -3.75 -18.35
N ASP A 63 -4.98 -4.74 -17.48
CA ASP A 63 -3.88 -5.61 -17.08
C ASP A 63 -4.45 -7.01 -16.86
N LYS A 64 -3.64 -8.05 -17.11
CA LYS A 64 -4.00 -9.46 -16.83
C LYS A 64 -4.13 -9.76 -15.33
N SER A 65 -3.84 -8.80 -14.46
CA SER A 65 -3.84 -8.94 -13.00
C SER A 65 -4.32 -7.66 -12.32
N GLY A 66 -4.87 -7.78 -11.10
CA GLY A 66 -5.43 -6.64 -10.35
C GLY A 66 -4.43 -5.61 -9.80
N GLY A 67 -3.17 -5.60 -10.24
CA GLY A 67 -2.15 -4.63 -9.80
C GLY A 67 -1.62 -4.80 -8.37
N PHE A 68 -2.30 -5.60 -7.54
CA PHE A 68 -1.83 -6.15 -6.26
C PHE A 68 -1.08 -7.46 -6.48
N LYS A 69 -0.16 -7.48 -7.44
CA LYS A 69 0.46 -8.73 -7.85
C LYS A 69 1.27 -9.38 -6.73
N LYS A 70 1.78 -8.61 -5.75
CA LYS A 70 2.79 -9.12 -4.80
C LYS A 70 2.63 -8.59 -3.39
N ILE A 71 2.46 -9.55 -2.50
CA ILE A 71 3.01 -9.46 -1.16
C ILE A 71 4.53 -9.52 -1.34
N LEU A 72 5.24 -8.53 -0.81
CA LEU A 72 6.68 -8.60 -0.71
C LEU A 72 7.03 -9.32 0.60
N LYS A 73 7.90 -10.32 0.52
CA LYS A 73 8.41 -11.06 1.66
C LYS A 73 9.92 -11.16 1.60
N GLY A 74 10.57 -11.04 2.73
CA GLY A 74 12.01 -11.21 2.85
C GLY A 74 12.46 -10.97 4.27
N ASN A 75 13.75 -10.76 4.48
CA ASN A 75 14.28 -10.56 5.83
C ASN A 75 13.76 -9.28 6.50
N LEU A 76 13.35 -8.27 5.73
CA LEU A 76 12.74 -7.06 6.30
C LEU A 76 11.33 -7.29 6.87
N GLY A 77 10.67 -8.41 6.52
CA GLY A 77 9.31 -8.74 6.93
C GLY A 77 8.36 -8.93 5.75
N VAL A 78 7.08 -8.64 5.99
CA VAL A 78 5.99 -8.77 5.01
C VAL A 78 5.39 -7.40 4.72
N SER A 79 5.25 -7.04 3.46
CA SER A 79 4.61 -5.79 3.03
C SER A 79 3.79 -5.99 1.76
N VAL A 80 3.09 -4.94 1.33
CA VAL A 80 2.35 -4.93 0.07
C VAL A 80 2.88 -3.85 -0.85
N ILE A 81 2.79 -4.10 -2.16
CA ILE A 81 3.11 -3.12 -3.19
C ILE A 81 2.02 -3.10 -4.27
N LYS A 82 1.66 -1.88 -4.70
CA LYS A 82 0.79 -1.67 -5.87
C LYS A 82 1.65 -1.38 -7.09
N THR A 83 1.57 -2.24 -8.10
CA THR A 83 2.39 -2.11 -9.31
C THR A 83 1.61 -1.62 -10.53
N SER A 84 0.28 -1.39 -10.42
CA SER A 84 -0.58 -1.06 -11.56
C SER A 84 -0.18 0.21 -12.33
N ALA A 85 0.46 1.18 -11.67
CA ALA A 85 0.95 2.41 -12.31
C ALA A 85 2.49 2.47 -12.42
N VAL A 86 3.19 1.43 -11.92
CA VAL A 86 4.65 1.36 -11.93
C VAL A 86 5.10 0.66 -13.21
N LYS A 87 5.91 1.32 -14.03
CA LYS A 87 6.46 0.69 -15.26
C LYS A 87 7.38 -0.47 -14.87
N LEU A 88 7.37 -1.55 -15.67
CA LEU A 88 8.14 -2.78 -15.41
C LEU A 88 9.63 -2.53 -15.10
N LYS A 89 10.25 -1.56 -15.79
CA LYS A 89 11.65 -1.16 -15.56
C LYS A 89 11.96 -0.62 -14.14
N HIS A 90 10.93 -0.22 -13.39
CA HIS A 90 11.04 0.28 -12.02
C HIS A 90 10.59 -0.77 -10.99
N TRP A 91 10.30 -2.01 -11.40
CA TRP A 91 9.86 -3.07 -10.47
C TRP A 91 11.01 -3.64 -9.65
N HIS A 92 12.25 -3.42 -10.06
CA HIS A 92 13.43 -3.86 -9.34
C HIS A 92 14.29 -2.63 -8.99
N VAL A 93 14.48 -2.40 -7.69
CA VAL A 93 15.30 -1.31 -7.15
C VAL A 93 16.26 -1.91 -6.14
N GLU A 94 17.55 -1.78 -6.43
CA GLU A 94 18.66 -2.04 -5.51
C GLU A 94 19.42 -0.73 -5.33
N ALA A 95 19.42 -0.21 -4.10
CA ALA A 95 20.02 1.07 -3.76
C ALA A 95 20.26 1.18 -2.24
N PRO A 96 21.15 2.07 -1.78
CA PRO A 96 21.33 2.32 -0.36
C PRO A 96 20.08 2.90 0.29
N ALA A 97 19.83 2.53 1.54
CA ALA A 97 18.79 3.13 2.37
C ALA A 97 19.10 4.60 2.67
N LEU A 98 18.06 5.43 2.67
CA LEU A 98 18.03 6.71 3.39
C LEU A 98 16.89 6.65 4.38
N VAL A 99 17.22 6.69 5.67
CA VAL A 99 16.31 6.47 6.79
C VAL A 99 15.75 7.79 7.28
N PHE A 100 14.43 7.81 7.45
CA PHE A 100 13.65 8.94 7.92
C PHE A 100 12.64 8.48 8.96
N GLU A 101 12.24 9.39 9.84
CA GLU A 101 11.29 9.14 10.93
C GLU A 101 10.03 10.00 10.79
N ASP A 102 10.11 11.08 10.00
CA ASP A 102 8.97 11.89 9.62
C ASP A 102 8.97 12.26 8.12
N GLN A 103 7.78 12.30 7.51
CA GLN A 103 7.65 12.67 6.10
C GLN A 103 8.20 14.08 5.80
N ASN A 104 8.19 14.99 6.79
CA ASN A 104 8.73 16.34 6.61
C ASN A 104 10.25 16.33 6.45
N GLU A 105 10.97 15.35 7.00
CA GLU A 105 12.42 15.21 6.82
C GLU A 105 12.77 14.91 5.35
N ILE A 106 11.95 14.11 4.68
CA ILE A 106 12.09 13.82 3.25
C ILE A 106 11.86 15.11 2.43
N ILE A 107 10.84 15.89 2.79
CA ILE A 107 10.54 17.18 2.13
C ILE A 107 11.72 18.14 2.31
N GLU A 108 12.27 18.24 3.52
CA GLU A 108 13.43 19.07 3.78
C GLU A 108 14.67 18.61 3.02
N ALA A 109 14.94 17.29 2.99
CA ALA A 109 16.06 16.72 2.27
C ALA A 109 15.95 16.97 0.75
N PHE A 110 14.74 16.91 0.20
CA PHE A 110 14.46 17.27 -1.19
C PHE A 110 14.76 18.74 -1.46
N ASN A 111 14.24 19.65 -0.62
CA ASN A 111 14.47 21.10 -0.75
C ASN A 111 15.96 21.47 -0.62
N LYS A 112 16.70 20.72 0.20
CA LYS A 112 18.17 20.84 0.37
C LYS A 112 18.96 20.11 -0.74
N GLN A 113 18.29 19.59 -1.77
CA GLN A 113 18.88 18.85 -2.90
C GLN A 113 19.70 17.62 -2.52
N LYS A 114 19.43 16.99 -1.37
CA LYS A 114 20.18 15.82 -0.88
C LYS A 114 19.70 14.49 -1.48
N LEU A 115 18.58 14.49 -2.21
CA LEU A 115 17.90 13.30 -2.71
C LEU A 115 18.15 13.00 -4.21
N PHE A 116 18.95 13.82 -4.92
CA PHE A 116 19.23 13.63 -6.36
C PHE A 116 20.27 12.53 -6.61
N LYS A 117 19.93 11.30 -6.22
CA LYS A 117 20.74 10.08 -6.33
C LYS A 117 19.84 8.85 -6.27
N ASP A 118 20.42 7.67 -6.45
CA ASP A 118 19.71 6.40 -6.25
C ASP A 118 19.61 6.10 -4.74
N PHE A 119 18.41 5.75 -4.27
CA PHE A 119 18.19 5.37 -2.86
C PHE A 119 16.84 4.66 -2.66
N ILE A 120 16.72 3.94 -1.55
CA ILE A 120 15.43 3.48 -1.03
C ILE A 120 15.11 4.32 0.21
N ALA A 121 14.03 5.12 0.15
CA ALA A 121 13.53 5.84 1.30
C ALA A 121 12.97 4.84 2.31
N VAL A 122 13.54 4.79 3.50
CA VAL A 122 13.04 4.00 4.62
C VAL A 122 12.35 4.98 5.58
N LEU A 123 11.02 4.98 5.60
CA LEU A 123 10.26 5.82 6.51
C LEU A 123 9.60 4.96 7.59
N ARG A 124 10.19 4.98 8.79
CA ARG A 124 9.82 4.11 9.92
C ARG A 124 8.97 4.84 10.96
N TYR A 125 8.36 4.10 11.89
CA TYR A 125 7.49 4.63 12.95
C TYR A 125 6.23 5.33 12.40
N GLN A 126 5.71 4.82 11.29
CA GLN A 126 4.45 5.25 10.67
C GLN A 126 3.34 4.22 10.85
N GLY A 127 3.60 3.11 11.55
CA GLY A 127 2.66 2.00 11.71
C GLY A 127 1.42 2.30 12.59
N PRO A 128 0.54 1.30 12.73
CA PRO A 128 -0.65 1.38 13.58
C PRO A 128 -0.34 1.81 15.01
N LYS A 129 0.61 1.14 15.68
CA LYS A 129 0.95 1.42 17.09
C LYS A 129 1.75 2.72 17.23
N ALA A 130 2.64 3.02 16.30
CA ALA A 130 3.43 4.24 16.33
C ALA A 130 2.56 5.51 16.36
N LYS A 131 1.73 5.73 15.34
CA LYS A 131 0.93 6.96 15.24
C LYS A 131 -0.42 6.79 14.54
N GLY A 132 -0.99 5.60 14.60
CA GLY A 132 -2.31 5.31 14.02
C GLY A 132 -2.30 5.24 12.50
N MET A 133 -1.14 4.98 11.87
CA MET A 133 -1.00 4.76 10.44
C MET A 133 -1.63 5.86 9.55
N PRO A 134 -1.18 7.13 9.65
CA PRO A 134 -1.66 8.21 8.78
C PRO A 134 -1.25 8.00 7.32
N GLU A 135 -2.02 8.56 6.38
CA GLU A 135 -1.69 8.50 4.96
C GLU A 135 -0.59 9.52 4.58
N LEU A 136 0.50 9.01 3.99
CA LEU A 136 1.72 9.75 3.64
C LEU A 136 1.65 10.42 2.25
N HIS A 137 0.58 11.19 2.00
CA HIS A 137 0.28 11.77 0.69
C HIS A 137 1.33 12.74 0.13
N LYS A 138 2.18 13.35 0.98
CA LYS A 138 3.17 14.35 0.56
C LYS A 138 4.40 13.76 -0.17
N LEU A 139 4.60 12.44 -0.11
CA LEU A 139 5.82 11.81 -0.63
C LEU A 139 5.76 11.48 -2.12
N THR A 140 4.58 11.17 -2.66
CA THR A 140 4.40 10.74 -4.05
C THR A 140 4.97 11.72 -5.07
N PRO A 141 4.73 13.05 -4.97
CA PRO A 141 5.26 14.01 -5.93
C PRO A 141 6.80 14.06 -5.93
N ILE A 142 7.41 14.09 -4.74
CA ILE A 142 8.87 14.17 -4.57
C ILE A 142 9.54 12.95 -5.21
N LEU A 143 9.11 11.75 -4.83
CA LEU A 143 9.70 10.51 -5.36
C LEU A 143 9.47 10.38 -6.88
N SER A 144 8.32 10.84 -7.38
CA SER A 144 8.03 10.82 -8.82
C SER A 144 8.96 11.74 -9.62
N ILE A 145 9.27 12.93 -9.08
CA ILE A 145 10.24 13.85 -9.70
C ILE A 145 11.62 13.20 -9.79
N LEU A 146 12.08 12.60 -8.69
CA LEU A 146 13.39 11.94 -8.64
C LEU A 146 13.48 10.75 -9.62
N GLN A 147 12.42 9.92 -9.71
CA GLN A 147 12.36 8.84 -10.69
C GLN A 147 12.35 9.36 -12.14
N ASN A 148 11.64 10.45 -12.41
CA ASN A 148 11.60 11.07 -13.74
C ASN A 148 12.94 11.68 -14.15
N ASN A 149 13.75 12.11 -13.17
CA ASN A 149 15.12 12.55 -13.38
C ASN A 149 16.11 11.38 -13.62
N GLY A 150 15.61 10.14 -13.66
CA GLY A 150 16.38 8.95 -14.01
C GLY A 150 16.95 8.18 -12.82
N HIS A 151 16.72 8.63 -11.59
CA HIS A 151 17.20 7.95 -10.39
C HIS A 151 16.38 6.69 -10.09
N LYS A 152 17.05 5.66 -9.58
CA LYS A 152 16.40 4.48 -9.00
C LYS A 152 15.96 4.80 -7.59
N VAL A 153 14.65 5.04 -7.43
CA VAL A 153 14.05 5.40 -6.13
C VAL A 153 12.91 4.47 -5.79
N ALA A 154 12.80 4.12 -4.51
CA ALA A 154 11.65 3.40 -3.95
C ALA A 154 11.34 3.88 -2.53
N LEU A 155 10.19 3.47 -2.01
CA LEU A 155 9.79 3.69 -0.61
C LEU A 155 9.59 2.35 0.11
N VAL A 156 10.05 2.28 1.35
CA VAL A 156 9.75 1.20 2.31
C VAL A 156 9.24 1.84 3.60
N THR A 157 8.05 1.47 4.04
CA THR A 157 7.45 2.03 5.26
C THR A 157 6.55 1.01 5.97
N ASP A 158 6.53 1.09 7.30
CA ASP A 158 5.55 0.42 8.16
C ASP A 158 4.18 1.14 8.16
N GLY A 159 4.10 2.32 7.56
CA GLY A 159 2.87 3.09 7.36
C GLY A 159 2.19 2.81 6.03
N ARG A 160 1.40 3.79 5.57
CA ARG A 160 0.64 3.70 4.31
C ARG A 160 0.72 4.96 3.47
N MET A 161 0.60 4.77 2.16
CA MET A 161 0.39 5.84 1.19
C MET A 161 -1.12 6.02 0.96
N SER A 162 -1.50 7.11 0.29
CA SER A 162 -2.87 7.27 -0.23
C SER A 162 -3.26 6.04 -1.02
N GLY A 163 -4.52 5.58 -0.94
CA GLY A 163 -5.01 4.38 -1.63
C GLY A 163 -4.80 4.34 -3.16
N ALA A 164 -4.37 5.44 -3.79
CA ALA A 164 -4.01 5.52 -5.20
C ALA A 164 -2.68 4.81 -5.53
N SER A 165 -2.59 4.25 -6.73
CA SER A 165 -1.34 3.68 -7.24
C SER A 165 -0.41 4.77 -7.77
N GLY A 166 0.76 4.92 -7.15
CA GLY A 166 1.84 5.79 -7.63
C GLY A 166 2.68 5.15 -8.73
N LYS A 167 3.47 5.99 -9.43
CA LYS A 167 4.42 5.53 -10.47
C LYS A 167 5.74 5.01 -9.90
N VAL A 168 5.96 5.19 -8.61
CA VAL A 168 7.17 4.80 -7.87
C VAL A 168 6.88 3.51 -7.10
N PRO A 169 7.80 2.53 -7.10
CA PRO A 169 7.66 1.34 -6.27
C PRO A 169 7.66 1.72 -4.78
N ALA A 170 6.62 1.27 -4.06
CA ALA A 170 6.46 1.53 -2.63
C ALA A 170 6.02 0.26 -1.91
N ALA A 171 6.89 -0.27 -1.06
CA ALA A 171 6.56 -1.28 -0.06
C ALA A 171 5.92 -0.57 1.15
N ILE A 172 4.63 -0.79 1.35
CA ILE A 172 3.85 -0.20 2.43
C ILE A 172 3.30 -1.29 3.35
N HIS A 173 2.84 -0.91 4.54
CA HIS A 173 2.31 -1.84 5.54
C HIS A 173 3.36 -2.89 5.95
N LEU A 174 4.63 -2.51 5.98
CA LEU A 174 5.69 -3.43 6.40
C LEU A 174 5.45 -3.87 7.85
N SER A 175 5.36 -5.18 8.04
CA SER A 175 5.13 -5.83 9.33
C SER A 175 6.23 -6.86 9.59
N PRO A 176 6.81 -6.93 10.80
CA PRO A 176 6.51 -6.10 11.98
C PRO A 176 6.88 -4.61 11.79
N GLU A 177 6.12 -3.70 12.40
CA GLU A 177 6.43 -2.26 12.36
C GLU A 177 7.70 -1.94 13.17
N ALA A 178 8.31 -0.78 12.95
CA ALA A 178 9.54 -0.42 13.65
C ALA A 178 9.36 -0.31 15.18
N LEU A 179 8.16 0.08 15.66
CA LEU A 179 7.87 0.16 17.09
C LEU A 179 7.80 -1.22 17.76
N ASP A 180 7.43 -2.26 17.00
CA ASP A 180 7.36 -3.65 17.48
C ASP A 180 8.68 -4.42 17.27
N GLY A 181 9.79 -3.71 17.04
CA GLY A 181 11.13 -4.31 16.91
C GLY A 181 11.43 -4.95 15.56
N GLY A 182 10.64 -4.65 14.51
CA GLY A 182 10.94 -5.10 13.15
C GLY A 182 12.31 -4.61 12.67
N ILE A 183 12.97 -5.34 11.75
CA ILE A 183 14.30 -4.96 11.21
C ILE A 183 14.35 -3.51 10.71
N LEU A 184 13.20 -2.96 10.28
CA LEU A 184 13.04 -1.56 9.91
C LEU A 184 13.59 -0.57 10.95
N SER A 185 13.52 -0.88 12.26
CA SER A 185 14.05 -0.03 13.34
C SER A 185 15.58 -0.05 13.46
N LYS A 186 16.26 -1.04 12.86
CA LYS A 186 17.72 -1.24 12.92
C LYS A 186 18.47 -0.73 11.69
N LEU A 187 17.74 -0.40 10.62
CA LEU A 187 18.32 0.16 9.40
C LEU A 187 18.95 1.53 9.66
N LYS A 188 20.01 1.82 8.91
CA LYS A 188 20.75 3.08 8.89
C LYS A 188 20.99 3.53 7.45
N ASP A 189 21.30 4.81 7.29
CA ASP A 189 21.71 5.35 6.00
C ASP A 189 22.87 4.53 5.40
N GLY A 190 22.74 4.18 4.13
CA GLY A 190 23.74 3.42 3.39
C GLY A 190 23.53 1.91 3.38
N ASP A 191 22.65 1.35 4.21
CA ASP A 191 22.39 -0.09 4.18
C ASP A 191 21.85 -0.52 2.79
N PRO A 192 22.46 -1.51 2.13
CA PRO A 192 22.01 -1.96 0.82
C PRO A 192 20.67 -2.70 0.92
N LEU A 193 19.66 -2.18 0.23
CA LEU A 193 18.32 -2.78 0.16
C LEU A 193 18.00 -3.22 -1.27
N ILE A 194 17.24 -4.31 -1.38
CA ILE A 194 16.61 -4.77 -2.62
C ILE A 194 15.10 -4.80 -2.42
N LEU A 195 14.38 -4.06 -3.28
CA LEU A 195 12.94 -4.21 -3.50
C LEU A 195 12.74 -4.80 -4.90
N ASN A 196 12.20 -6.01 -4.95
CA ASN A 196 11.97 -6.72 -6.21
C ASN A 196 10.50 -7.13 -6.34
N ALA A 197 9.73 -6.29 -7.03
CA ALA A 197 8.35 -6.56 -7.40
C ALA A 197 8.23 -7.52 -8.60
N LEU A 198 9.32 -8.12 -9.12
CA LEU A 198 9.28 -9.26 -10.06
C LEU A 198 9.30 -10.61 -9.34
N THR A 199 10.01 -10.72 -8.23
CA THR A 199 10.09 -11.97 -7.43
C THR A 199 9.22 -11.93 -6.18
N GLY A 200 8.85 -10.74 -5.71
CA GLY A 200 8.16 -10.56 -4.44
C GLY A 200 9.13 -10.44 -3.26
N GLU A 201 10.37 -10.04 -3.49
CA GLU A 201 11.42 -9.98 -2.46
C GLU A 201 11.58 -8.56 -1.91
N LEU A 202 11.79 -8.47 -0.60
CA LEU A 202 12.19 -7.24 0.08
C LEU A 202 13.27 -7.57 1.12
N ASN A 203 14.52 -7.26 0.82
CA ASN A 203 15.67 -7.71 1.61
C ASN A 203 16.66 -6.58 1.89
N CYS A 204 17.32 -6.68 3.03
CA CYS A 204 18.54 -5.97 3.36
C CYS A 204 19.75 -6.91 3.16
N LEU A 205 20.74 -6.51 2.35
CA LEU A 205 21.82 -7.40 1.93
C LEU A 205 22.90 -7.60 3.00
N ASN A 206 23.02 -6.68 3.95
CA ASN A 206 23.91 -6.78 5.11
C ASN A 206 23.16 -7.17 6.39
N GLU A 207 22.11 -8.00 6.29
CA GLU A 207 21.26 -8.41 7.41
C GLU A 207 22.01 -8.81 8.68
N LYS A 208 23.08 -9.62 8.56
CA LYS A 208 23.87 -10.07 9.72
C LYS A 208 24.44 -8.90 10.52
N GLU A 209 24.84 -7.83 9.85
CA GLU A 209 25.33 -6.62 10.50
C GLU A 209 24.16 -5.86 11.14
N VAL A 210 23.06 -5.70 10.40
CA VAL A 210 21.87 -4.98 10.86
C VAL A 210 21.25 -5.63 12.09
N LEU A 211 21.13 -6.97 12.13
CA LEU A 211 20.54 -7.70 13.24
C LEU A 211 21.31 -7.51 14.56
N ASN A 212 22.63 -7.31 14.48
CA ASN A 212 23.49 -7.05 15.65
C ASN A 212 23.40 -5.61 16.18
N ARG A 213 22.72 -4.70 15.48
CA ARG A 213 22.53 -3.33 15.94
C ARG A 213 21.41 -3.27 16.97
N ALA A 214 21.54 -2.33 17.91
CA ALA A 214 20.42 -1.89 18.72
C ALA A 214 19.35 -1.27 17.82
N GLU A 215 18.09 -1.42 18.23
CA GLU A 215 16.98 -0.67 17.63
C GLU A 215 17.21 0.82 17.84
N ALA A 216 16.83 1.64 16.85
CA ALA A 216 16.83 3.07 17.06
C ALA A 216 15.78 3.45 18.11
N GLU A 217 16.10 4.47 18.91
CA GLU A 217 15.12 5.04 19.82
C GLU A 217 13.96 5.62 19.00
N PRO A 218 12.70 5.23 19.30
CA PRO A 218 11.56 5.81 18.62
C PRO A 218 11.53 7.34 18.79
N PRO A 219 11.22 8.11 17.75
CA PRO A 219 11.12 9.56 17.85
C PRO A 219 10.03 9.95 18.84
N PHE A 220 10.12 11.16 19.38
CA PHE A 220 9.02 11.70 20.15
C PHE A 220 7.77 11.88 19.26
N ILE A 221 6.76 11.04 19.47
CA ILE A 221 5.47 11.16 18.80
C ILE A 221 4.52 11.88 19.75
N ASN A 222 4.10 13.10 19.38
CA ASN A 222 3.12 13.83 20.18
C ASN A 222 1.75 13.12 20.13
N GLN A 223 1.41 12.41 21.20
CA GLN A 223 0.12 11.71 21.34
C GLN A 223 -0.96 12.54 22.05
N LYS A 224 -0.70 13.82 22.33
CA LYS A 224 -1.65 14.72 23.03
C LYS A 224 -2.21 15.79 22.10
N GLY A 225 -3.46 16.17 22.32
CA GLY A 225 -4.16 17.21 21.55
C GLY A 225 -4.92 16.63 20.36
N LEU A 226 -5.96 17.38 19.93
CA LEU A 226 -6.97 16.95 18.95
C LEU A 226 -7.68 15.64 19.35
N GLY A 227 -7.75 15.34 20.66
CA GLY A 227 -8.39 14.14 21.19
C GLY A 227 -7.59 12.85 21.04
N ARG A 228 -6.32 12.90 20.59
CA ARG A 228 -5.46 11.72 20.43
C ARG A 228 -5.23 10.94 21.72
N GLU A 229 -5.31 11.63 22.86
CA GLU A 229 -5.27 11.08 24.20
C GLU A 229 -6.40 10.09 24.50
N LEU A 230 -7.57 10.23 23.85
CA LEU A 230 -8.71 9.32 24.00
C LEU A 230 -8.45 7.95 23.35
N PHE A 231 -7.48 7.88 22.44
CA PHE A 231 -7.18 6.69 21.64
C PHE A 231 -5.84 6.03 22.01
N SER A 232 -5.17 6.48 23.07
CA SER A 232 -3.85 5.96 23.47
C SER A 232 -3.87 4.44 23.69
N ASN A 233 -4.83 3.95 24.48
CA ASN A 233 -4.99 2.53 24.75
C ASN A 233 -5.33 1.74 23.48
N LEU A 234 -6.23 2.25 22.64
CA LEU A 234 -6.61 1.59 21.39
C LEU A 234 -5.44 1.50 20.41
N ARG A 235 -4.61 2.54 20.34
CA ARG A 235 -3.41 2.54 19.49
C ARG A 235 -2.41 1.47 19.93
N ASN A 236 -2.20 1.31 21.24
CA ASN A 236 -1.29 0.29 21.77
C ASN A 236 -1.82 -1.14 21.56
N LEU A 237 -3.15 -1.30 21.47
CA LEU A 237 -3.81 -2.59 21.21
C LEU A 237 -3.93 -2.93 19.73
N ALA A 238 -3.59 -2.01 18.82
CA ALA A 238 -3.71 -2.25 17.39
C ALA A 238 -2.82 -3.44 16.98
N SER A 239 -3.40 -4.42 16.29
CA SER A 239 -2.66 -5.52 15.70
C SER A 239 -1.75 -5.03 14.56
N SER A 240 -0.87 -5.90 14.09
CA SER A 240 -0.04 -5.61 12.93
C SER A 240 -0.91 -5.37 11.68
N SER A 241 -0.36 -4.62 10.72
CA SER A 241 -1.13 -4.22 9.54
C SER A 241 -1.52 -5.40 8.63
N ASP A 242 -0.75 -6.49 8.63
CA ASP A 242 -1.09 -7.75 7.96
C ASP A 242 -2.21 -8.55 8.66
N ASN A 243 -2.49 -8.23 9.93
CA ASN A 243 -3.66 -8.70 10.68
C ASN A 243 -4.80 -7.67 10.71
N GLY A 244 -4.79 -6.71 9.77
CA GLY A 244 -5.86 -5.74 9.57
C GLY A 244 -5.81 -4.52 10.51
N ALA A 245 -4.76 -4.34 11.31
CA ALA A 245 -4.66 -3.26 12.30
C ALA A 245 -5.90 -3.16 13.22
N SER A 246 -6.41 -4.33 13.62
CA SER A 246 -7.60 -4.48 14.45
C SER A 246 -7.30 -4.18 15.91
N ILE A 247 -8.31 -3.73 16.65
CA ILE A 247 -8.26 -3.53 18.11
C ILE A 247 -9.10 -4.57 18.87
N LEU A 248 -9.66 -5.55 18.15
CA LEU A 248 -10.66 -6.49 18.69
C LEU A 248 -10.06 -7.81 19.18
N PHE A 249 -8.82 -8.13 18.79
CA PHE A 249 -8.20 -9.43 19.01
C PHE A 249 -6.79 -9.26 19.56
#